data_AF-A0A1I0S9Q1-F1
#
_entry.id   AF-A0A1I0S9Q1-F1
#
_cell.length_a   1.000
_cell.length_b   1.000
_cell.length_c   1.000
_cell.angle_alpha   90.00
_cell.angle_beta   90.00
_cell.angle_gamma   90.00
#
_symmetry.space_group_name_H-M   'P 1'
#
loop_
_entity.id
_entity.type
_entity.pdbx_description
1 polymer ?
#
loop_
_entity_poly.entity_id
_entity_poly.type
_entity_poly.pdbx_seq_one_letter_code
_entity_poly.pdbx_strand_id
1 'polypeptide(L)' 'MKHRKAELDVDFIGGLGSLTKEDEKAISDFIKARKQSKERIRSTTLPKKDRKAIGSNARP' A
#
# COMPACT_ATOMS: atom_id res chain seq x y z
N MET A 1 -41.78 12.98 29.49
CA MET A 1 -41.64 11.64 28.88
C MET A 1 -40.23 11.14 29.14
N LYS A 2 -40.06 9.98 29.80
CA LYS A 2 -38.73 9.37 29.98
C LYS A 2 -38.31 8.78 28.63
N HIS A 3 -37.23 9.30 28.04
CA HIS A 3 -36.69 8.80 26.77
C HIS A 3 -36.09 7.41 26.97
N ARG A 4 -36.75 6.37 26.47
CA ARG A 4 -36.16 5.02 26.39
C ARG A 4 -35.19 5.03 25.21
N LYS A 5 -33.89 4.83 25.48
CA LYS A 5 -32.90 4.59 24.41
C LYS A 5 -33.33 3.30 23.71
N ALA A 6 -33.66 3.40 22.43
CA ALA A 6 -33.89 2.23 21.59
C ALA A 6 -32.51 1.65 21.26
N GLU A 7 -32.10 0.63 21.98
CA GLU A 7 -30.93 -0.17 21.60
C GLU A 7 -31.33 -0.98 20.37
N LEU A 8 -30.63 -0.76 19.27
CA LEU A 8 -30.89 -1.42 17.99
C LEU A 8 -30.24 -2.80 18.05
N ASP A 9 -31.04 -3.85 17.89
CA ASP A 9 -30.54 -5.21 17.82
C ASP A 9 -29.92 -5.40 16.43
N VAL A 10 -28.58 -5.37 16.35
CA VAL A 10 -27.82 -5.50 15.10
C VAL A 10 -27.05 -6.80 15.11
N ASP A 11 -27.25 -7.59 14.05
CA ASP A 11 -26.48 -8.80 13.81
C ASP A 11 -25.04 -8.42 13.43
N PHE A 12 -24.10 -8.59 14.36
CA PHE A 12 -22.68 -8.32 14.11
C PHE A 12 -22.06 -9.47 13.31
N ILE A 13 -21.76 -9.21 12.04
CA ILE A 13 -20.96 -10.10 11.21
C ILE A 13 -19.47 -9.83 11.51
N GLY A 14 -18.77 -10.83 12.05
CA GLY A 14 -17.32 -10.76 12.27
C GLY A 14 -16.84 -10.55 13.71
N GLY A 15 -17.73 -10.68 14.71
CA GLY A 15 -17.38 -10.60 16.12
C GLY A 15 -17.00 -9.19 16.59
N LEU A 16 -17.31 -8.85 17.84
CA LEU A 16 -17.02 -7.54 18.44
C LEU A 16 -15.57 -7.38 18.93
N GLY A 17 -14.73 -8.39 18.67
CA GLY A 17 -13.36 -8.45 19.18
C GLY A 17 -12.36 -7.72 18.29
N SER A 18 -11.23 -7.36 18.89
CA SER A 18 -10.04 -6.98 18.11
C SER A 18 -9.62 -8.13 17.18
N LEU A 19 -8.93 -7.79 16.09
CA LEU A 19 -8.34 -8.79 15.19
C LEU A 19 -7.49 -9.80 15.97
N THR A 20 -7.56 -11.07 15.56
CA THR A 20 -6.65 -12.08 16.10
C THR A 20 -5.23 -11.83 15.60
N LYS A 21 -4.21 -12.34 16.31
CA LYS A 21 -2.81 -12.18 15.88
C LYS A 21 -2.58 -12.80 14.51
N GLU A 22 -3.29 -13.89 14.22
CA GLU A 22 -3.29 -14.59 12.95
C GLU A 22 -3.84 -13.70 11.82
N ASP A 23 -4.96 -13.03 12.06
CA ASP A 23 -5.56 -12.10 11.10
C ASP A 23 -4.69 -10.86 10.87
N GLU A 24 -4.16 -10.28 11.94
CA GLU A 24 -3.20 -9.16 11.86
C GLU A 24 -1.98 -9.53 11.01
N LYS A 25 -1.45 -10.74 11.22
CA LYS A 25 -0.32 -11.25 10.44
C LYS A 25 -0.69 -11.44 8.97
N ALA A 26 -1.84 -12.05 8.68
CA ALA A 26 -2.30 -12.26 7.31
C ALA A 26 -2.46 -10.94 6.55
N ILE A 27 -3.05 -9.92 7.19
CA ILE A 27 -3.19 -8.57 6.64
C ILE A 27 -1.82 -7.93 6.39
N SER A 28 -0.91 -8.03 7.37
CA SER A 28 0.45 -7.48 7.27
C SER A 28 1.22 -8.09 6.11
N ASP A 29 1.18 -9.41 5.97
CA ASP A 29 1.87 -10.15 4.91
C ASP A 29 1.30 -9.79 3.53
N PHE A 30 -0.02 -9.68 3.39
CA PHE A 30 -0.67 -9.23 2.16
C PHE A 30 -0.24 -7.81 1.76
N ILE A 31 -0.24 -6.87 2.72
CA ILE A 31 0.17 -5.48 2.46
C ILE A 31 1.65 -5.42 2.03
N LYS A 32 2.53 -6.17 2.70
CA LYS A 32 3.97 -6.24 2.36
C LYS A 32 4.18 -6.79 0.96
N ALA A 33 3.55 -7.91 0.63
CA ALA A 33 3.63 -8.52 -0.70
C ALA A 33 3.17 -7.55 -1.80
N ARG A 34 2.08 -6.82 -1.56
CA ARG A 34 1.54 -5.82 -2.49
C ARG A 34 2.45 -4.58 -2.64
N LYS A 35 3.15 -4.17 -1.59
CA LYS A 35 4.12 -3.07 -1.66
C LYS A 35 5.37 -3.47 -2.46
N GLN A 36 5.91 -4.66 -2.18
CA GLN A 36 7.08 -5.19 -2.90
C GLN A 36 6.82 -5.36 -4.39
N SER A 37 5.61 -5.79 -4.78
CA SER A 37 5.26 -5.90 -6.21
C SER A 37 5.21 -4.54 -6.91
N LYS A 38 4.77 -3.48 -6.22
CA LYS A 38 4.78 -2.10 -6.76
C LYS A 38 6.19 -1.50 -6.85
N GLU A 39 7.08 -1.84 -5.94
CA GLU A 39 8.45 -1.32 -5.94
C GLU A 39 9.30 -1.91 -7.08
N ARG A 40 9.11 -3.21 -7.39
CA ARG A 40 9.74 -3.86 -8.56
C ARG A 40 9.39 -3.19 -9.89
N ILE A 41 8.23 -2.53 -9.99
CA ILE A 41 7.82 -1.80 -11.20
C ILE A 41 8.56 -0.46 -11.34
N ARG A 42 9.02 0.14 -10.22
CA ARG A 42 9.72 1.44 -10.23
C ARG A 42 11.23 1.32 -10.44
N SER A 43 11.82 0.15 -10.17
CA SER A 43 13.26 -0.10 -10.32
C SER A 43 13.71 -0.37 -11.76
N THR A 44 12.81 -0.35 -12.75
CA THR A 44 13.16 -0.54 -14.17
C THR A 44 13.62 0.73 -14.88
N THR A 45 13.92 1.82 -14.14
CA THR A 45 14.65 2.95 -14.74
C THR A 45 16.02 2.47 -15.21
N LEU A 46 16.10 2.27 -16.53
CA LEU A 46 17.30 1.93 -17.30
C LEU A 46 18.53 2.71 -16.81
N PRO A 47 19.70 2.07 -16.67
CA PRO A 47 20.90 2.76 -16.24
C PRO A 47 21.24 3.88 -17.23
N LYS A 48 21.36 5.12 -16.73
CA LYS A 48 21.85 6.28 -17.49
C LYS A 48 23.35 6.11 -17.76
N LYS A 49 23.74 5.16 -18.63
CA LYS A 49 25.16 4.97 -19.01
C LYS A 49 25.55 5.59 -20.35
N ASP A 50 24.61 5.99 -21.21
CA ASP A 50 24.96 6.50 -22.54
C ASP A 50 24.32 7.87 -22.81
N ARG A 51 24.86 8.92 -22.17
CA ARG A 51 24.85 10.26 -22.77
C ARG A 51 26.29 10.66 -23.06
N LYS A 52 26.92 9.93 -23.98
CA LYS A 52 28.13 10.40 -24.63
C LYS A 52 27.72 11.62 -25.45
N ALA A 53 27.85 12.82 -24.87
CA ALA A 53 27.68 14.08 -25.57
C ALA A 53 28.84 14.23 -26.57
N ILE A 54 28.67 13.59 -27.71
CA ILE A 54 29.42 13.85 -28.92
C ILE A 54 28.76 15.09 -29.53
N GLY A 55 29.49 16.20 -29.57
CA GLY A 55 29.13 17.38 -30.38
C GLY A 55 28.71 18.60 -29.58
N SER A 56 29.63 19.54 -29.39
CA SER A 56 29.51 20.91 -29.93
C SER A 56 30.62 21.83 -29.39
N ASN A 57 31.88 21.57 -29.75
CA ASN A 57 32.88 22.64 -29.78
C ASN A 57 33.07 23.06 -31.24
N ALA A 58 32.14 23.88 -31.71
CA ALA A 58 32.29 24.69 -32.91
C ALA A 58 31.92 26.13 -32.52
N ARG A 59 32.91 27.00 -32.38
CA ARG A 59 32.78 28.44 -32.56
C ARG A 59 34.18 29.07 -32.77
N PRO A 60 34.23 30.16 -33.55
CA PRO A 60 35.28 30.50 -34.50
C PRO A 60 36.61 30.89 -33.90
#